data_AF-A0A929C5X9-F1
#
_entry.id   AF-A0A929C5X9-F1
#
_cell.length_a   1.000
_cell.length_b   1.000
_cell.length_c   1.000
_cell.angle_alpha   90.00
_cell.angle_beta   90.00
_cell.angle_gamma   90.00
#
_symmetry.space_group_name_H-M   'P 1'
#
loop_
_entity.id
_entity.type
_entity.pdbx_description
1 polymer ?
#
loop_
_entity_poly.entity_id
_entity_poly.type
_entity_poly.pdbx_seq_one_letter_code
_entity_poly.pdbx_strand_id
1 'polypeptide(L)'
;MNEIYSSIQYTLSQIELKALQGTRNAKTGQPLKPPLEVQAVFSAKSGAQINVSQLPLKFSFMRGSGDLVEKVKTGNDGKARCQVSKITATDKIQMVKAELDIFSSIQEGASVILQNIVKNFTTPSAKFVLNVSGLSTFLEVSEIHFDKKPEVLYIEPKLKNLMSERGFTFIKDMANADIVINLKAASRKGAEMHGLFSAYVDLNISVLDMATGDEIYKNSLNDIKGIQLDYNKAGIKAFEEAGKKIEQILPDMIKKIQK
;
A
#
# COMPACT_ATOMS: atom_id res chain seq x y z
N MET A 1 -37.60 17.69 -23.56
CA MET A 1 -36.71 17.06 -22.54
C MET A 1 -35.31 16.77 -23.09
N ASN A 2 -35.17 16.34 -24.35
CA ASN A 2 -33.86 16.09 -24.97
C ASN A 2 -32.96 17.34 -25.14
N GLU A 3 -33.51 18.52 -25.42
CA GLU A 3 -32.69 19.72 -25.68
C GLU A 3 -31.91 20.21 -24.46
N ILE A 4 -32.50 20.16 -23.26
CA ILE A 4 -31.83 20.54 -22.01
C ILE A 4 -30.71 19.55 -21.69
N TYR A 5 -30.99 18.25 -21.84
CA TYR A 5 -29.98 17.20 -21.65
C TYR A 5 -28.79 17.38 -22.59
N SER A 6 -29.05 17.57 -23.89
CA SER A 6 -28.01 17.81 -24.89
C SER A 6 -27.22 19.09 -24.63
N SER A 7 -27.87 20.15 -24.16
CA SER A 7 -27.20 21.43 -23.85
C SER A 7 -26.28 21.32 -22.64
N ILE A 8 -26.71 20.61 -21.59
CA ILE A 8 -25.88 20.33 -20.41
C ILE A 8 -24.71 19.44 -20.80
N GLN A 9 -24.97 18.35 -21.53
CA GLN A 9 -23.92 17.43 -21.98
C GLN A 9 -22.91 18.13 -22.91
N TYR A 10 -23.38 19.03 -23.77
CA TYR A 10 -22.51 19.87 -24.60
C TYR A 10 -21.63 20.79 -23.76
N THR A 11 -22.20 21.45 -22.75
CA THR A 11 -21.43 22.33 -21.86
C THR A 11 -20.38 21.54 -21.07
N LEU A 12 -20.76 20.37 -20.55
CA LEU A 12 -19.85 19.47 -19.83
C LEU A 12 -18.71 18.97 -20.73
N SER A 13 -18.97 18.72 -22.01
CA SER A 13 -17.93 18.27 -22.95
C SER A 13 -16.93 19.37 -23.32
N GLN A 14 -17.25 20.64 -23.08
CA GLN A 14 -16.31 21.76 -23.28
C GLN A 14 -15.39 21.97 -22.08
N ILE A 15 -15.69 21.37 -20.92
CA ILE A 15 -14.83 21.40 -19.74
C ILE A 15 -13.80 20.27 -19.86
N GLU A 16 -12.54 20.62 -19.79
CA GLU A 16 -11.42 19.69 -19.78
C GLU A 16 -10.72 19.74 -18.42
N LEU A 17 -10.52 18.58 -17.80
CA LEU A 17 -9.72 18.43 -16.58
C LEU A 17 -8.37 17.84 -16.94
N LYS A 18 -7.28 18.56 -16.61
CA LYS A 18 -5.89 18.15 -16.87
C LYS A 18 -5.17 17.86 -15.57
N ALA A 19 -4.70 16.62 -15.40
CA ALA A 19 -3.82 16.26 -14.30
C ALA A 19 -2.45 16.94 -14.47
N LEU A 20 -2.09 17.83 -13.55
CA LEU A 20 -0.75 18.39 -13.49
C LEU A 20 0.13 17.34 -12.83
N GLN A 21 1.15 16.88 -13.58
CA GLN A 21 2.00 15.75 -13.17
C GLN A 21 1.18 14.46 -12.98
N GLY A 22 0.58 13.98 -14.07
CA GLY A 22 -0.28 12.79 -14.08
C GLY A 22 0.39 11.51 -13.56
N THR A 23 1.71 11.45 -13.42
CA THR A 23 2.43 10.34 -12.78
C THR A 23 3.17 10.84 -11.54
N ARG A 24 3.03 10.13 -10.41
CA ARG A 24 3.64 10.48 -9.12
C ARG A 24 4.28 9.25 -8.48
N ASN A 25 5.43 9.44 -7.84
CA ASN A 25 5.98 8.42 -6.95
C ASN A 25 5.40 8.63 -5.56
N ALA A 26 5.02 7.54 -4.91
CA ALA A 26 4.45 7.56 -3.58
C ALA A 26 4.98 6.39 -2.76
N LYS A 27 4.76 6.41 -1.45
CA LYS A 27 5.23 5.37 -0.54
C LYS A 27 4.10 4.95 0.38
N THR A 28 3.91 3.64 0.54
CA THR A 28 2.86 3.10 1.43
C THR A 28 3.09 3.61 2.86
N GLY A 29 2.01 4.01 3.53
CA GLY A 29 2.04 4.55 4.88
C GLY A 29 2.40 6.04 4.98
N GLN A 30 2.89 6.67 3.92
CA GLN A 30 3.33 8.06 3.93
C GLN A 30 2.37 8.99 3.16
N PRO A 31 2.31 10.30 3.53
CA PRO A 31 1.56 11.29 2.77
C PRO A 31 2.19 11.55 1.41
N LEU A 32 1.37 11.80 0.39
CA LEU A 32 1.85 12.20 -0.92
C LEU A 32 2.22 13.68 -0.93
N LYS A 33 3.48 13.97 -1.24
CA LYS A 33 3.99 15.34 -1.42
C LYS A 33 4.72 15.44 -2.76
N PRO A 34 4.44 16.45 -3.60
CA PRO A 34 3.39 17.47 -3.48
C PRO A 34 1.97 16.89 -3.68
N PRO A 35 0.90 17.64 -3.31
CA PRO A 35 -0.48 17.21 -3.54
C PRO A 35 -0.78 16.94 -5.02
N LEU A 36 -1.89 16.25 -5.29
CA LEU A 36 -2.40 16.06 -6.64
C LEU A 36 -3.05 17.36 -7.12
N GLU A 37 -2.63 17.87 -8.27
CA GLU A 37 -3.18 19.10 -8.82
C GLU A 37 -3.87 18.82 -10.15
N VAL A 38 -5.07 19.37 -10.31
CA VAL A 38 -5.84 19.31 -11.55
C VAL A 38 -6.17 20.72 -12.01
N GLN A 39 -5.96 21.00 -13.29
CA GLN A 39 -6.36 22.24 -13.94
C GLN A 39 -7.68 22.02 -14.65
N ALA A 40 -8.66 22.87 -14.39
CA ALA A 40 -9.91 22.92 -15.14
C ALA A 40 -9.86 24.06 -16.17
N VAL A 41 -10.11 23.72 -17.43
CA VAL A 41 -10.21 24.69 -18.53
C VAL A 41 -11.52 24.49 -19.28
N PHE A 42 -12.16 25.58 -19.66
CA PHE A 42 -13.30 25.60 -20.56
C PHE A 42 -12.82 26.04 -21.94
N SER A 43 -13.08 25.24 -22.96
CA SER A 43 -12.77 25.58 -24.34
C SER A 43 -13.96 26.29 -24.98
N ALA A 44 -13.82 27.58 -25.26
CA ALA A 44 -14.85 28.34 -25.96
C ALA A 44 -14.85 28.00 -27.46
N LYS A 45 -15.98 28.23 -28.14
CA LYS A 45 -16.11 28.05 -29.60
C LYS A 45 -15.10 28.86 -30.42
N SER A 46 -14.53 29.93 -29.84
CA SER A 46 -13.48 30.76 -30.43
C SER A 46 -12.07 30.15 -30.33
N GLY A 47 -11.91 29.00 -29.67
CA GLY A 47 -10.62 28.37 -29.39
C GLY A 47 -9.90 28.93 -28.14
N ALA A 48 -10.44 29.97 -27.50
CA ALA A 48 -9.89 30.50 -26.25
C ALA A 48 -10.14 29.53 -25.08
N GLN A 49 -9.10 29.26 -24.28
CA GLN A 49 -9.20 28.49 -23.05
C GLN A 49 -9.34 29.42 -21.85
N ILE A 50 -10.38 29.17 -21.05
CA ILE A 50 -10.69 29.96 -19.86
C ILE A 50 -10.55 29.07 -18.63
N ASN A 51 -9.82 29.53 -17.62
CA ASN A 51 -9.71 28.83 -16.35
C ASN A 51 -11.07 28.83 -15.63
N VAL A 52 -11.51 27.65 -15.19
CA VAL A 52 -12.80 27.52 -14.51
C VAL A 52 -12.59 27.51 -13.00
N SER A 53 -13.07 28.55 -12.32
CA SER A 53 -13.03 28.68 -10.86
C SER A 53 -14.28 28.12 -10.19
N GLN A 54 -14.19 27.79 -8.90
CA GLN A 54 -15.27 27.27 -8.06
C GLN A 54 -15.91 25.96 -8.57
N LEU A 55 -15.24 25.25 -9.46
CA LEU A 55 -15.72 24.00 -10.02
C LEU A 55 -15.56 22.88 -8.98
N PRO A 56 -16.65 22.23 -8.52
CA PRO A 56 -16.57 21.18 -7.52
C PRO A 56 -16.08 19.87 -8.14
N LEU A 57 -15.00 19.33 -7.60
CA LEU A 57 -14.39 18.10 -8.04
C LEU A 57 -14.42 17.06 -6.91
N LYS A 58 -14.64 15.81 -7.29
CA LYS A 58 -14.50 14.65 -6.44
C LYS A 58 -13.25 13.86 -6.83
N PHE A 59 -12.41 13.57 -5.85
CA PHE A 59 -11.26 12.69 -5.96
C PHE A 59 -11.62 11.32 -5.38
N SER A 60 -11.21 10.25 -6.06
CA SER A 60 -11.42 8.88 -5.60
C SER A 60 -10.34 7.95 -6.11
N PHE A 61 -10.03 6.89 -5.37
CA PHE A 61 -9.17 5.82 -5.85
C PHE A 61 -9.95 4.91 -6.82
N MET A 62 -9.47 4.80 -8.05
CA MET A 62 -9.95 3.79 -9.02
C MET A 62 -9.27 2.43 -8.80
N ARG A 63 -8.01 2.47 -8.34
CA ARG A 63 -7.20 1.31 -8.01
C ARG A 63 -6.32 1.65 -6.83
N GLY A 64 -6.26 0.77 -5.84
CA GLY A 64 -5.61 1.03 -4.55
C GLY A 64 -6.56 1.67 -3.55
N SER A 65 -6.00 2.14 -2.43
CA SER A 65 -6.74 2.75 -1.33
C SER A 65 -5.84 3.64 -0.49
N GLY A 66 -6.45 4.62 0.16
CA GLY A 66 -5.79 5.57 1.05
C GLY A 66 -6.74 6.67 1.50
N ASP A 67 -6.22 7.56 2.34
CA ASP A 67 -6.92 8.71 2.87
C ASP A 67 -6.60 9.94 2.00
N LEU A 68 -7.62 10.52 1.40
CA LEU A 68 -7.50 11.75 0.61
C LEU A 68 -8.65 12.71 0.87
N VAL A 69 -8.44 13.98 0.55
CA VAL A 69 -9.51 14.98 0.55
C VAL A 69 -10.40 14.75 -0.68
N GLU A 70 -11.55 14.12 -0.48
CA GLU A 70 -12.44 13.72 -1.58
C GLU A 70 -13.04 14.91 -2.32
N LYS A 71 -13.52 15.94 -1.62
CA LYS A 71 -14.24 17.05 -2.24
C LYS A 71 -13.39 18.31 -2.22
N VAL A 72 -13.09 18.84 -3.40
CA VAL A 72 -12.26 20.04 -3.58
C VAL A 72 -12.91 20.93 -4.63
N LYS A 73 -12.80 22.25 -4.49
CA LYS A 73 -13.21 23.21 -5.52
C LYS A 73 -11.99 23.82 -6.20
N THR A 74 -12.10 24.17 -7.48
CA THR A 74 -11.04 24.92 -8.16
C THR A 74 -10.95 26.35 -7.62
N GLY A 75 -9.72 26.86 -7.50
CA GLY A 75 -9.43 28.23 -7.10
C GLY A 75 -9.59 29.23 -8.25
N ASN A 76 -9.19 30.48 -8.01
CA ASN A 76 -9.22 31.55 -9.01
C ASN A 76 -8.25 31.32 -10.18
N ASP A 77 -7.22 30.48 -9.98
CA ASP A 77 -6.28 30.01 -11.00
C ASP A 77 -6.83 28.84 -11.84
N GLY A 78 -8.05 28.38 -11.54
CA GLY A 78 -8.66 27.20 -12.16
C GLY A 78 -8.07 25.87 -11.70
N LYS A 79 -7.24 25.87 -10.64
CA LYS A 79 -6.61 24.66 -10.11
C LYS A 79 -7.33 24.16 -8.87
N ALA A 80 -7.47 22.85 -8.76
CA ALA A 80 -7.87 22.18 -7.52
C ALA A 80 -6.71 21.31 -7.03
N ARG A 81 -6.50 21.30 -5.70
CA ARG A 81 -5.44 20.55 -5.03
C ARG A 81 -6.04 19.52 -4.10
N CYS A 82 -5.75 18.25 -4.33
CA CYS A 82 -6.16 17.15 -3.45
C CYS A 82 -4.95 16.66 -2.65
N GLN A 83 -5.08 16.70 -1.33
CA GLN A 83 -4.08 16.17 -0.42
C GLN A 83 -4.38 14.70 -0.14
N VAL A 84 -3.38 13.85 -0.37
CA VAL A 84 -3.42 12.43 0.01
C VAL A 84 -2.60 12.28 1.27
N SER A 85 -3.28 12.09 2.40
CA SER A 85 -2.68 12.03 3.73
C SER A 85 -1.99 10.70 3.99
N LYS A 86 -2.50 9.61 3.44
CA LYS A 86 -1.94 8.27 3.61
C LYS A 86 -2.30 7.36 2.43
N ILE A 87 -1.34 6.55 1.98
CA ILE A 87 -1.62 5.45 1.05
C ILE A 87 -1.61 4.15 1.84
N THR A 88 -2.71 3.41 1.80
CA THR A 88 -2.88 2.17 2.57
C THR A 88 -2.71 0.92 1.72
N ALA A 89 -3.08 0.98 0.45
CA ALA A 89 -2.88 -0.15 -0.46
C ALA A 89 -1.39 -0.38 -0.77
N THR A 90 -1.06 -1.63 -1.03
CA THR A 90 0.29 -2.12 -1.34
C THR A 90 0.51 -2.35 -2.84
N ASP A 91 -0.53 -2.14 -3.67
CA ASP A 91 -0.44 -2.16 -5.11
C ASP A 91 0.66 -1.20 -5.60
N LYS A 92 1.60 -1.71 -6.39
CA LYS A 92 2.70 -0.92 -6.98
C LYS A 92 2.21 0.20 -7.89
N ILE A 93 1.08 -0.02 -8.57
CA ILE A 93 0.45 0.96 -9.45
C ILE A 93 -0.95 1.22 -8.92
N GLN A 94 -1.17 2.43 -8.43
CA GLN A 94 -2.47 2.91 -7.97
C GLN A 94 -2.95 4.03 -8.89
N MET A 95 -4.25 4.28 -8.88
CA MET A 95 -4.86 5.29 -9.74
C MET A 95 -5.87 6.11 -8.95
N VAL A 96 -5.70 7.42 -8.98
CA VAL A 96 -6.65 8.38 -8.44
C VAL A 96 -7.33 9.09 -9.59
N LYS A 97 -8.65 9.20 -9.54
CA LYS A 97 -9.45 9.96 -10.50
C LYS A 97 -9.93 11.24 -9.84
N ALA A 98 -9.80 12.35 -10.56
CA ALA A 98 -10.52 13.57 -10.28
C ALA A 98 -11.68 13.68 -11.28
N GLU A 99 -12.91 13.83 -10.81
CA GLU A 99 -14.09 13.97 -11.65
C GLU A 99 -14.94 15.15 -11.19
N LEU A 100 -15.72 15.71 -12.10
CA LEU A 100 -16.66 16.78 -11.74
C LEU A 100 -17.77 16.23 -10.82
N ASP A 101 -17.96 16.87 -9.66
CA ASP A 101 -19.04 16.54 -8.73
C ASP A 101 -20.30 17.34 -9.08
N ILE A 102 -21.08 16.84 -10.03
CA ILE A 102 -22.34 17.49 -10.44
C ILE A 102 -23.37 17.45 -9.30
N PHE A 103 -23.37 16.42 -8.44
CA PHE A 103 -24.34 16.29 -7.35
C PHE A 103 -24.21 17.39 -6.32
N SER A 104 -22.98 17.80 -6.01
CA SER A 104 -22.73 18.92 -5.10
C SER A 104 -23.29 20.26 -5.61
N SER A 105 -23.60 20.36 -6.90
CA SER A 105 -24.18 21.55 -7.52
C SER A 105 -25.71 21.52 -7.56
N ILE A 106 -26.34 20.41 -7.18
CA ILE A 106 -27.80 20.25 -7.18
C ILE A 106 -28.31 20.64 -5.78
N GLN A 107 -29.34 21.49 -5.72
CA GLN A 107 -29.96 21.90 -4.46
C GLN A 107 -30.53 20.69 -3.69
N GLU A 108 -30.39 20.73 -2.36
CA GLU A 108 -31.07 19.80 -1.46
C GLU A 108 -32.58 19.87 -1.69
N GLY A 109 -33.20 18.72 -1.98
CA GLY A 109 -34.62 18.62 -2.32
C GLY A 109 -34.93 18.32 -3.80
N ALA A 110 -33.91 18.19 -4.67
CA ALA A 110 -34.14 17.78 -6.05
C ALA A 110 -34.77 16.37 -6.15
N SER A 111 -35.79 16.26 -7.01
CA SER A 111 -36.52 15.01 -7.28
C SER A 111 -35.57 13.86 -7.62
N VAL A 112 -35.91 12.65 -7.18
CA VAL A 112 -35.20 11.38 -7.47
C VAL A 112 -34.97 11.19 -8.98
N ILE A 113 -35.90 11.68 -9.81
CA ILE A 113 -35.79 11.63 -11.26
C ILE A 113 -34.62 12.47 -11.77
N LEU A 114 -34.43 13.69 -11.24
CA LEU A 114 -33.31 14.57 -11.62
C LEU A 114 -31.97 13.97 -11.19
N GLN A 115 -31.91 13.36 -10.02
CA GLN A 115 -30.71 12.67 -9.54
C GLN A 115 -30.32 11.50 -10.47
N ASN A 116 -31.31 10.73 -10.94
CA ASN A 116 -31.06 9.63 -11.87
C ASN A 116 -30.64 10.10 -13.27
N ILE A 117 -31.18 11.22 -13.76
CA ILE A 117 -30.74 11.83 -15.02
C ILE A 117 -29.28 12.27 -14.90
N VAL A 118 -28.91 12.92 -13.80
CA VAL A 118 -27.56 13.46 -13.60
C VAL A 118 -26.51 12.36 -13.48
N LYS A 119 -26.85 11.21 -12.89
CA LYS A 119 -25.96 10.02 -12.85
C LYS A 119 -25.54 9.52 -14.22
N ASN A 120 -26.34 9.78 -15.26
CA ASN A 120 -26.06 9.31 -16.61
C ASN A 120 -25.23 10.28 -17.44
N PHE A 121 -24.91 11.48 -16.92
CA PHE A 121 -24.03 12.40 -17.63
C PHE A 121 -22.59 11.90 -17.63
N THR A 122 -21.95 11.97 -18.81
CA THR A 122 -20.51 11.76 -18.89
C THR A 122 -19.80 13.00 -18.37
N THR A 123 -19.21 12.88 -17.19
CA THR A 123 -18.50 13.98 -16.54
C THR A 123 -17.03 14.03 -16.96
N PRO A 124 -16.46 15.23 -17.15
CA PRO A 124 -15.03 15.35 -17.41
C PRO A 124 -14.24 14.78 -16.22
N SER A 125 -13.12 14.12 -16.51
CA SER A 125 -12.27 13.52 -15.49
C SER A 125 -10.80 13.53 -15.88
N ALA A 126 -9.94 13.63 -14.87
CA ALA A 126 -8.50 13.48 -14.98
C ALA A 126 -8.04 12.28 -14.15
N LYS A 127 -6.96 11.64 -14.57
CA LYS A 127 -6.39 10.47 -13.88
C LYS A 127 -4.96 10.76 -13.45
N PHE A 128 -4.61 10.29 -12.26
CA PHE A 128 -3.27 10.29 -11.71
C PHE A 128 -2.84 8.83 -11.52
N VAL A 129 -1.65 8.50 -12.00
CA VAL A 129 -0.98 7.22 -11.79
C VAL A 129 0.01 7.39 -10.66
N LEU A 130 -0.12 6.59 -9.61
CA LEU A 130 0.79 6.57 -8.48
C LEU A 130 1.66 5.31 -8.58
N ASN A 131 2.97 5.51 -8.73
CA ASN A 131 3.99 4.48 -8.56
C ASN A 131 4.30 4.36 -7.07
N VAL A 132 3.69 3.39 -6.41
CA VAL A 132 3.82 3.21 -4.97
C VAL A 132 4.96 2.25 -4.67
N SER A 133 5.96 2.73 -3.94
CA SER A 133 7.00 1.89 -3.36
C SER A 133 6.57 1.38 -1.98
N GLY A 134 6.99 0.16 -1.69
CA GLY A 134 6.78 -0.45 -0.39
C GLY A 134 7.67 0.16 0.70
N LEU A 135 7.40 -0.22 1.94
CA LEU A 135 8.26 0.16 3.06
C LEU A 135 9.63 -0.53 2.91
N SER A 136 10.70 0.26 2.81
CA SER A 136 12.04 -0.21 2.53
C SER A 136 12.60 -0.90 3.77
N THR A 137 12.95 -2.18 3.62
CA THR A 137 13.27 -3.08 4.73
C THR A 137 14.65 -3.65 4.54
N PHE A 138 15.51 -3.52 5.54
CA PHE A 138 16.74 -4.29 5.63
C PHE A 138 16.50 -5.50 6.52
N LEU A 139 16.96 -6.68 6.09
CA LEU A 139 16.77 -7.93 6.81
C LEU A 139 18.14 -8.53 7.17
N GLU A 140 18.40 -8.60 8.46
CA GLU A 140 19.55 -9.31 9.02
C GLU A 140 19.10 -10.69 9.52
N VAL A 141 19.67 -11.75 8.97
CA VAL A 141 19.31 -13.15 9.29
C VAL A 141 20.52 -13.93 9.77
N SER A 142 20.34 -14.64 10.88
CA SER A 142 21.25 -15.66 11.38
C SER A 142 20.47 -16.94 11.65
N GLU A 143 20.67 -17.96 10.80
CA GLU A 143 20.17 -19.31 11.03
C GLU A 143 21.34 -20.24 11.37
N ILE A 144 21.20 -21.03 12.42
CA ILE A 144 22.21 -22.00 12.88
C ILE A 144 21.55 -23.38 12.94
N HIS A 145 21.95 -24.27 12.04
CA HIS A 145 21.54 -25.66 12.02
C HIS A 145 22.63 -26.52 12.70
N PHE A 146 22.36 -26.98 13.91
CA PHE A 146 23.27 -27.74 14.79
C PHE A 146 24.70 -27.19 14.80
N ASP A 147 24.85 -25.99 15.37
CA ASP A 147 26.11 -25.25 15.52
C ASP A 147 26.80 -24.83 14.22
N LYS A 148 26.16 -25.05 13.08
CA LYS A 148 26.67 -24.67 11.76
C LYS A 148 25.73 -23.74 11.05
N LYS A 149 26.29 -22.78 10.32
CA LYS A 149 25.50 -21.99 9.37
C LYS A 149 25.07 -22.91 8.22
N PRO A 150 23.77 -23.02 7.90
CA PRO A 150 23.32 -23.84 6.80
C PRO A 150 23.73 -23.19 5.46
N GLU A 151 23.93 -24.01 4.44
CA GLU A 151 24.21 -23.52 3.07
C GLU A 151 23.02 -22.76 2.48
N VAL A 152 21.81 -23.17 2.86
CA VAL A 152 20.55 -22.56 2.45
C VAL A 152 19.75 -22.19 3.69
N LEU A 153 19.25 -20.96 3.72
CA LEU A 153 18.40 -20.45 4.79
C LEU A 153 16.96 -20.95 4.59
N TYR A 154 16.32 -21.36 5.68
CA TYR A 154 15.01 -22.00 5.69
C TYR A 154 13.87 -21.01 5.96
N ILE A 155 14.12 -20.02 6.82
CA ILE A 155 13.12 -19.05 7.29
C ILE A 155 13.17 -17.76 6.48
N GLU A 156 14.38 -17.26 6.17
CA GLU A 156 14.56 -16.03 5.37
C GLU A 156 13.67 -15.97 4.13
N PRO A 157 13.69 -16.95 3.20
CA PRO A 157 12.92 -16.85 1.96
C PRO A 157 11.41 -16.78 2.23
N LYS A 158 10.91 -17.50 3.24
CA LYS A 158 9.49 -17.46 3.63
C LYS A 158 9.11 -16.08 4.17
N LEU A 159 9.91 -15.55 5.10
CA LEU A 159 9.67 -14.22 5.66
C LEU A 159 9.71 -13.15 4.57
N LYS A 160 10.69 -13.19 3.66
CA LYS A 160 10.79 -12.26 2.53
C LYS A 160 9.55 -12.30 1.64
N ASN A 161 9.06 -13.48 1.29
CA ASN A 161 7.88 -13.62 0.45
C ASN A 161 6.64 -13.05 1.15
N LEU A 162 6.38 -13.47 2.39
CA LEU A 162 5.21 -13.04 3.17
C LEU A 162 5.19 -11.52 3.40
N MET A 163 6.36 -10.92 3.62
CA MET A 163 6.48 -9.47 3.79
C MET A 163 6.33 -8.73 2.47
N SER A 164 6.92 -9.24 1.38
CA SER A 164 6.81 -8.63 0.05
C SER A 164 5.38 -8.60 -0.46
N GLU A 165 4.61 -9.67 -0.22
CA GLU A 165 3.17 -9.75 -0.51
C GLU A 165 2.36 -8.66 0.23
N ARG A 166 2.89 -8.16 1.34
CA ARG A 166 2.25 -7.15 2.19
C ARG A 166 2.85 -5.76 2.02
N GLY A 167 3.54 -5.52 0.90
CA GLY A 167 4.01 -4.19 0.50
C GLY A 167 5.32 -3.76 1.14
N PHE A 168 6.14 -4.69 1.61
CA PHE A 168 7.50 -4.41 2.06
C PHE A 168 8.47 -4.63 0.90
N THR A 169 9.52 -3.81 0.82
CA THR A 169 10.53 -3.90 -0.24
C THR A 169 11.90 -4.12 0.40
N PHE A 170 12.51 -5.28 0.16
CA PHE A 170 13.82 -5.60 0.73
C PHE A 170 14.95 -4.90 -0.04
N ILE A 171 15.79 -4.18 0.69
CA ILE A 171 16.96 -3.49 0.17
C ILE A 171 18.24 -4.01 0.82
N LYS A 172 19.39 -3.79 0.16
CA LYS A 172 20.70 -4.25 0.64
C LYS A 172 21.41 -3.24 1.52
N ASP A 173 21.03 -1.97 1.44
CA ASP A 173 21.69 -0.89 2.16
C ASP A 173 20.85 -0.51 3.38
N MET A 174 21.38 -0.78 4.58
CA MET A 174 20.72 -0.48 5.84
C MET A 174 20.48 1.03 6.02
N ALA A 175 21.36 1.89 5.50
CA ALA A 175 21.24 3.34 5.67
C ALA A 175 20.02 3.93 4.96
N ASN A 176 19.51 3.23 3.94
CA ASN A 176 18.36 3.63 3.16
C ASN A 176 17.06 2.91 3.57
N ALA A 177 17.10 2.12 4.65
CA ALA A 177 15.95 1.35 5.11
C ALA A 177 15.07 2.20 6.03
N ASP A 178 13.75 2.03 5.93
CA ASP A 178 12.82 2.59 6.91
C ASP A 178 12.78 1.72 8.16
N ILE A 179 12.94 0.40 7.99
CA ILE A 179 12.95 -0.56 9.09
C ILE A 179 14.07 -1.59 8.93
N VAL A 180 14.55 -2.07 10.07
CA VAL A 180 15.48 -3.21 10.14
C VAL A 180 14.79 -4.36 10.85
N ILE A 181 14.74 -5.53 10.20
CA ILE A 181 14.25 -6.77 10.79
C ILE A 181 15.47 -7.62 11.15
N ASN A 182 15.57 -8.01 12.42
CA ASN A 182 16.58 -8.95 12.90
C ASN A 182 15.94 -10.30 13.16
N LEU A 183 16.41 -11.35 12.49
CA LEU A 183 15.93 -12.71 12.68
C LEU A 183 17.09 -13.61 13.10
N LYS A 184 16.95 -14.24 14.27
CA LYS A 184 17.92 -15.21 14.79
C LYS A 184 17.20 -16.51 15.07
N ALA A 185 17.62 -17.60 14.44
CA ALA A 185 17.04 -18.92 14.66
C ALA A 185 18.14 -19.96 14.82
N ALA A 186 18.04 -20.81 15.84
CA ALA A 186 19.00 -21.85 16.11
C ALA A 186 18.30 -23.17 16.40
N SER A 187 18.80 -24.26 15.82
CA SER A 187 18.29 -25.59 16.09
C SER A 187 19.15 -26.33 17.11
N ARG A 188 18.50 -27.09 17.99
CA ARG A 188 19.13 -28.01 18.95
C ARG A 188 18.60 -29.42 18.77
N LYS A 189 19.47 -30.42 18.99
CA LYS A 189 19.07 -31.83 18.94
C LYS A 189 18.12 -32.15 20.09
N GLY A 190 17.12 -32.95 19.79
CA GLY A 190 16.17 -33.49 20.75
C GLY A 190 16.50 -34.93 21.12
N ALA A 191 15.46 -35.69 21.48
CA ALA A 191 15.55 -37.11 21.77
C ALA A 191 15.43 -37.96 20.50
N GLU A 192 15.96 -39.17 20.59
CA GLU A 192 15.74 -40.27 19.64
C GLU A 192 14.86 -41.33 20.31
N MET A 193 13.81 -41.77 19.63
CA MET A 193 12.89 -42.80 20.13
C MET A 193 12.34 -43.62 18.97
N HIS A 194 12.49 -44.95 19.04
CA HIS A 194 12.00 -45.90 18.03
C HIS A 194 12.45 -45.57 16.58
N GLY A 195 13.70 -45.13 16.39
CA GLY A 195 14.24 -44.77 15.08
C GLY A 195 13.74 -43.42 14.55
N LEU A 196 13.01 -42.65 15.36
CA LEU A 196 12.63 -41.26 15.08
C LEU A 196 13.50 -40.31 15.89
N PHE A 197 13.96 -39.27 15.21
CA PHE A 197 14.82 -38.23 15.76
C PHE A 197 14.00 -36.95 15.88
N SER A 198 14.12 -36.27 17.01
CA SER A 198 13.53 -34.96 17.21
C SER A 198 14.59 -33.86 17.22
N ALA A 199 14.20 -32.68 16.78
CA ALA A 199 14.98 -31.45 16.89
C ALA A 199 14.04 -30.31 17.26
N TYR A 200 14.60 -29.26 17.84
CA TYR A 200 13.86 -28.06 18.24
C TYR A 200 14.53 -26.84 17.63
N VAL A 201 13.74 -25.85 17.22
CA VAL A 201 14.24 -24.53 16.79
C VAL A 201 13.70 -23.48 17.74
N ASP A 202 14.60 -22.61 18.20
CA ASP A 202 14.28 -21.39 18.92
C ASP A 202 14.53 -20.21 17.99
N LEU A 203 13.54 -19.31 17.89
CA LEU A 203 13.52 -18.19 16.98
C LEU A 203 13.26 -16.89 17.72
N ASN A 204 14.07 -15.88 17.43
CA ASN A 204 13.88 -14.51 17.89
C ASN A 204 13.76 -13.60 16.69
N ILE A 205 12.75 -12.74 16.70
CA ILE A 205 12.53 -11.71 15.69
C ILE A 205 12.31 -10.36 16.36
N SER A 206 12.99 -9.32 15.88
CA SER A 206 12.73 -7.95 16.28
C SER A 206 12.72 -7.00 15.08
N VAL A 207 12.03 -5.88 15.24
CA VAL A 207 11.91 -4.83 14.22
C VAL A 207 12.27 -3.49 14.85
N LEU A 208 13.22 -2.81 14.22
CA LEU A 208 13.69 -1.48 14.58
C LEU A 208 13.15 -0.47 13.54
N ASP A 209 12.57 0.63 14.01
CA ASP A 209 12.22 1.77 13.17
C ASP A 209 13.44 2.69 13.04
N MET A 210 13.91 2.92 11.81
CA MET A 210 15.12 3.71 11.55
C MET A 210 14.88 5.22 11.70
N ALA A 211 13.63 5.68 11.67
CA ALA A 211 13.31 7.10 11.87
C ALA A 211 13.41 7.51 13.35
N THR A 212 13.00 6.62 14.25
CA THR A 212 12.96 6.87 15.71
C THR A 212 14.14 6.23 16.44
N GLY A 213 14.67 5.12 15.92
CA GLY A 213 15.63 4.27 16.61
C GLY A 213 15.00 3.29 17.62
N ASP A 214 13.68 3.20 17.65
CA ASP A 214 12.96 2.38 18.64
C ASP A 214 12.72 0.94 18.15
N GLU A 215 12.85 -0.03 19.07
CA GLU A 215 12.43 -1.41 18.82
C GLU A 215 10.89 -1.50 18.91
N ILE A 216 10.23 -1.37 17.76
CA ILE A 216 8.77 -1.31 17.66
C ILE A 216 8.07 -2.68 17.76
N TYR A 217 8.82 -3.77 17.59
CA TYR A 217 8.31 -5.13 17.73
C TYR A 217 9.42 -6.10 18.16
N LYS A 218 9.06 -7.04 19.03
CA LYS A 218 9.92 -8.16 19.43
C LYS A 218 9.08 -9.37 19.80
N ASN A 219 9.50 -10.55 19.34
CA ASN A 219 8.86 -11.80 19.70
C ASN A 219 9.85 -12.96 19.67
N SER A 220 9.56 -14.00 20.45
CA SER A 220 10.37 -15.21 20.57
C SER A 220 9.47 -16.44 20.49
N LEU A 221 9.82 -17.38 19.62
CA LEU A 221 9.15 -18.65 19.45
C LEU A 221 10.14 -19.76 19.80
N ASN A 222 9.89 -20.43 20.92
CA ASN A 222 10.78 -21.47 21.44
C ASN A 222 10.21 -22.87 21.22
N ASP A 223 11.08 -23.87 21.32
CA ASP A 223 10.75 -25.29 21.34
C ASP A 223 9.93 -25.76 20.14
N ILE A 224 10.22 -25.20 18.96
CA ILE A 224 9.51 -25.56 17.73
C ILE A 224 10.02 -26.93 17.26
N LYS A 225 9.21 -27.95 17.50
CA LYS A 225 9.61 -29.35 17.30
C LYS A 225 9.49 -29.79 15.84
N GLY A 226 10.53 -30.45 15.35
CA GLY A 226 10.53 -31.26 14.13
C GLY A 226 10.86 -32.72 14.46
N ILE A 227 10.24 -33.67 13.75
CA ILE A 227 10.48 -35.10 13.91
C ILE A 227 10.72 -35.72 12.54
N GLN A 228 11.77 -36.53 12.41
CA GLN A 228 12.11 -37.24 11.17
C GLN A 228 12.99 -38.48 11.43
N LEU A 229 13.39 -39.18 10.37
CA LEU A 229 14.18 -40.40 10.38
C LEU A 229 15.68 -40.17 10.66
N ASP A 230 16.11 -38.91 10.72
CA ASP A 230 17.47 -38.52 11.12
C ASP A 230 17.45 -37.10 11.71
N TYR A 231 18.48 -36.76 12.51
CA TYR A 231 18.58 -35.43 13.15
C TYR A 231 18.58 -34.28 12.15
N ASN A 232 19.25 -34.42 11.00
CA ASN A 232 19.37 -33.36 10.01
C ASN A 232 17.99 -32.99 9.44
N LYS A 233 17.25 -34.00 8.97
CA LYS A 233 15.88 -33.80 8.50
C LYS A 233 14.93 -33.33 9.60
N ALA A 234 15.11 -33.80 10.84
CA ALA A 234 14.33 -33.30 11.97
C ALA A 234 14.58 -31.81 12.23
N GLY A 235 15.84 -31.36 12.12
CA GLY A 235 16.22 -29.94 12.22
C GLY A 235 15.61 -29.09 11.12
N ILE A 236 15.73 -29.54 9.86
CA ILE A 236 15.07 -28.88 8.71
C ILE A 236 13.56 -28.79 8.95
N LYS A 237 12.93 -29.89 9.42
CA LYS A 237 11.50 -29.91 9.71
C LYS A 237 11.12 -28.91 10.80
N ALA A 238 11.93 -28.76 11.84
CA ALA A 238 11.73 -27.77 12.89
C ALA A 238 11.79 -26.34 12.33
N PHE A 239 12.75 -26.04 11.43
CA PHE A 239 12.82 -24.75 10.74
C PHE A 239 11.61 -24.50 9.83
N GLU A 240 11.12 -25.51 9.12
CA GLU A 240 9.92 -25.38 8.30
C GLU A 240 8.69 -24.99 9.13
N GLU A 241 8.49 -25.67 10.26
CA GLU A 241 7.41 -25.38 11.20
C GLU A 241 7.60 -24.01 11.88
N ALA A 242 8.84 -23.58 12.11
CA ALA A 242 9.14 -22.23 12.59
C ALA A 242 8.70 -21.15 11.59
N GLY A 243 8.95 -21.37 10.30
CA GLY A 243 8.45 -20.50 9.23
C GLY A 243 6.92 -20.41 9.22
N LYS A 244 6.20 -21.51 9.48
CA LYS A 244 4.73 -21.47 9.60
C LYS A 244 4.25 -20.70 10.83
N LYS A 245 4.94 -20.84 11.98
CA LYS A 245 4.61 -20.05 13.17
C LYS A 245 4.85 -18.55 12.96
N ILE A 246 5.84 -18.17 12.12
CA ILE A 246 6.03 -16.77 11.72
C ILE A 246 4.79 -16.21 11.03
N GLU A 247 4.15 -16.97 10.15
CA GLU A 247 2.91 -16.53 9.46
C GLU A 247 1.82 -16.11 10.45
N GLN A 248 1.74 -16.77 11.61
CA GLN A 248 0.75 -16.51 12.64
C GLN A 248 1.01 -15.20 13.40
N ILE A 249 2.28 -14.85 13.65
CA ILE A 249 2.65 -13.61 14.36
C ILE A 249 2.79 -12.40 13.41
N LEU A 250 2.84 -12.65 12.10
CA LEU A 250 3.10 -11.63 11.10
C LEU A 250 2.03 -10.51 11.04
N PRO A 251 0.71 -10.79 11.19
CA PRO A 251 -0.29 -9.73 11.25
C PRO A 251 -0.05 -8.73 12.39
N ASP A 252 0.30 -9.23 13.58
CA ASP A 252 0.58 -8.38 14.74
C ASP A 252 1.86 -7.56 14.55
N MET A 253 2.90 -8.16 13.96
CA MET A 253 4.13 -7.46 13.60
C MET A 253 3.86 -6.30 12.63
N ILE A 254 3.09 -6.53 11.58
CA ILE A 254 2.76 -5.50 10.59
C ILE A 254 1.92 -4.37 11.19
N LYS A 255 0.96 -4.72 12.04
CA LYS A 255 0.13 -3.73 12.73
C LYS A 255 0.97 -2.79 13.60
N LYS A 256 2.07 -3.28 14.17
CA LYS A 256 3.02 -2.47 14.94
C LYS A 256 3.88 -1.58 14.05
N ILE A 257 4.25 -2.04 12.86
CA ILE A 257 5.02 -1.26 11.88
C ILE A 257 4.19 -0.15 11.24
N GLN A 258 2.90 -0.37 11.01
CA GLN A 258 2.01 0.58 10.32
C GLN A 258 1.31 1.59 11.26
N LYS A 259 1.61 1.53 12.56
CA LYS A 259 1.03 2.39 13.60
C LYS A 259 1.78 3.70 13.69
#